data_AF-A0A383EQB5-F1
#
_entry.id   AF-A0A383EQB5-F1
#
_cell.length_a   1.000
_cell.length_b   1.000
_cell.length_c   1.000
_cell.angle_alpha   90.00
_cell.angle_beta   90.00
_cell.angle_gamma   90.00
#
_symmetry.space_group_name_H-M   'P 1'
#
loop_
_entity.id
_entity.type
_entity.pdbx_description
1 polymer ?
#
loop_
_entity_poly.entity_id
_entity_poly.type
_entity_poly.pdbx_seq_one_letter_code
_entity_poly.pdbx_strand_id
1 'polypeptide(L)' 'MANYFGNIYADKRVLVTGNTGFKGSWLSLWLHLLGAEVMGIALQAKHERDHFRA' A
#
# COMPACT_ATOMS: atom_id res chain seq x y z
N MET A 1 -3.18 9.00 18.36
CA MET A 1 -2.42 8.35 17.27
C MET A 1 -0.96 8.74 17.43
N ALA A 2 -0.03 7.79 17.41
CA ALA A 2 1.39 8.11 17.54
C ALA A 2 1.88 8.87 16.28
N ASN A 3 2.72 9.88 16.48
CA ASN A 3 3.27 10.71 15.41
C ASN A 3 4.46 9.99 14.74
N TYR A 4 4.15 9.00 13.90
CA TYR A 4 5.17 8.26 13.16
C TYR A 4 5.73 9.09 12.02
N PHE A 5 7.06 9.07 11.85
CA PHE A 5 7.76 9.80 10.79
C PHE A 5 7.39 11.29 10.71
N GLY A 6 7.00 11.93 11.82
CA GLY A 6 6.58 13.34 11.81
C GLY A 6 5.36 13.63 10.91
N ASN A 7 4.49 12.63 10.68
CA ASN A 7 3.30 12.73 9.81
C ASN A 7 3.60 13.14 8.36
N ILE A 8 4.80 12.89 7.83
CA ILE A 8 5.17 13.28 6.46
C ILE A 8 4.29 12.69 5.35
N TYR A 9 3.59 11.59 5.65
CA TYR A 9 2.71 10.88 4.73
C TYR A 9 1.24 11.33 4.81
N ALA A 10 0.86 12.14 5.80
CA ALA A 10 -0.50 12.65 5.92
C ALA A 10 -0.89 13.44 4.66
N ASP A 11 -2.08 13.14 4.13
CA ASP A 11 -2.69 13.76 2.95
C ASP A 11 -1.81 13.66 1.67
N LYS A 12 -0.82 12.76 1.67
CA LYS A 12 -0.01 12.49 0.47
C LYS A 12 -0.73 11.50 -0.42
N ARG A 13 -0.79 11.82 -1.71
CA ARG A 13 -1.26 10.91 -2.76
C ARG A 13 -0.10 10.04 -3.21
N VAL A 14 -0.20 8.73 -3.00
CA VAL A 14 0.90 7.79 -3.29
C VAL A 14 0.42 6.72 -4.24
N LEU A 15 1.09 6.59 -5.39
CA LEU A 15 0.89 5.48 -6.32
C LEU A 15 1.85 4.33 -5.99
N VAL A 16 1.31 3.15 -5.71
CA VAL A 16 2.08 1.93 -5.49
C VAL A 16 1.90 0.99 -6.68
N THR A 17 2.99 0.75 -7.42
CA THR A 17 3.02 -0.28 -8.46
C THR A 17 3.33 -1.64 -7.84
N GLY A 18 2.62 -2.69 -8.28
CA GLY A 18 2.69 -4.02 -7.67
C GLY A 18 2.00 -4.12 -6.30
N ASN A 19 0.97 -3.30 -6.03
CA ASN A 19 0.26 -3.24 -4.75
C ASN A 19 -0.41 -4.56 -4.32
N THR A 20 -0.69 -5.48 -5.25
CA THR A 20 -1.24 -6.82 -4.95
C THR A 20 -0.19 -7.85 -4.54
N GLY A 21 1.10 -7.57 -4.76
CA GLY A 21 2.18 -8.45 -4.34
C GLY A 21 2.39 -8.43 -2.83
N PHE A 22 3.18 -9.37 -2.30
CA PHE A 22 3.49 -9.44 -0.87
C PHE A 22 4.02 -8.10 -0.33
N LYS A 23 5.08 -7.56 -0.93
CA LYS A 23 5.68 -6.29 -0.48
C LYS A 23 4.77 -5.09 -0.72
N GLY A 24 4.09 -5.06 -1.86
CA GLY A 24 3.21 -3.96 -2.25
C GLY A 24 2.02 -3.83 -1.30
N SER A 25 1.38 -4.95 -0.95
CA SER A 25 0.23 -4.96 -0.05
C SER A 25 0.60 -4.50 1.36
N TRP A 26 1.72 -4.98 1.91
CA TRP A 26 2.23 -4.50 3.21
C TRP A 26 2.61 -3.02 3.19
N LEU A 27 3.28 -2.56 2.12
CA LEU A 27 3.61 -1.15 1.96
C LEU A 27 2.35 -0.28 1.88
N SER A 28 1.36 -0.68 1.09
CA SER A 28 0.07 0.01 0.98
C SER A 28 -0.64 0.10 2.33
N LEU A 29 -0.64 -0.98 3.12
CA LEU A 29 -1.20 -0.98 4.48
C LEU A 29 -0.47 0.03 5.38
N TRP A 30 0.86 0.03 5.40
CA TRP A 30 1.63 0.99 6.21
C TRP A 30 1.34 2.44 5.80
N LEU A 31 1.33 2.74 4.50
CA LEU A 31 1.04 4.09 3.99
C LEU A 31 -0.37 4.56 4.37
N HIS A 32 -1.37 3.67 4.31
CA HIS A 32 -2.71 3.99 4.81
C HIS A 32 -2.73 4.28 6.31
N LEU A 33 -2.05 3.46 7.12
CA LEU A 33 -1.94 3.69 8.58
C LEU A 33 -1.19 4.99 8.91
N LEU A 34 -0.32 5.45 8.01
CA LEU A 34 0.41 6.71 8.11
C LEU A 34 -0.36 7.93 7.55
N GLY A 35 -1.59 7.74 7.08
CA GLY A 35 -2.48 8.83 6.63
C GLY A 35 -2.37 9.22 5.16
N ALA A 36 -1.74 8.38 4.32
CA ALA A 36 -1.66 8.63 2.88
C ALA A 36 -2.95 8.18 2.14
N GLU A 37 -3.28 8.89 1.06
CA GLU A 37 -4.23 8.45 0.02
C GLU A 37 -3.49 7.55 -0.97
N VAL A 38 -3.62 6.24 -0.79
CA VAL A 38 -2.88 5.24 -1.59
C VAL A 38 -3.72 4.80 -2.79
N MET A 39 -3.15 4.89 -3.99
CA MET A 39 -3.65 4.27 -5.21
C MET A 39 -2.72 3.13 -5.64
N GLY A 40 -3.29 2.04 -6.16
CA GLY A 40 -2.54 0.84 -6.51
C GLY A 40 -2.71 0.44 -7.97
N ILE A 41 -1.63 0.02 -8.62
CA ILE A 41 -1.65 -0.60 -9.95
C ILE A 41 -0.80 -1.85 -9.91
N ALA A 42 -1.36 -3.01 -10.29
CA ALA A 42 -0.61 -4.24 -10.37
C ALA A 42 -1.10 -5.14 -11.50
N LEU A 43 -0.24 -6.09 -11.87
CA LEU A 43 -0.64 -7.22 -12.70
C LEU A 43 -1.58 -8.13 -11.90
N GLN A 44 -2.41 -8.90 -12.60
CA GLN A 44 -3.24 -9.91 -11.96
C GLN A 44 -2.41 -10.96 -11.23
N ALA A 45 -2.97 -11.49 -10.14
CA ALA A 45 -2.40 -12.63 -9.44
C ALA A 45 -2.20 -13.80 -10.41
N LYS A 46 -1.01 -14.42 -10.36
CA LYS A 46 -0.65 -15.54 -11.25
C LYS A 46 -1.02 -16.88 -10.64
N HIS A 47 -1.11 -16.95 -9.31
CA HIS A 47 -1.35 -18.18 -8.57
C HIS A 47 -2.42 -17.99 -7.51
N GLU A 48 -3.08 -19.08 -7.15
CA GLU A 48 -4.18 -19.08 -6.18
C GLU A 48 -3.77 -18.60 -4.78
N ARG A 49 -2.50 -18.82 -4.41
CA ARG A 49 -1.95 -18.47 -3.11
C ARG A 49 -1.26 -17.10 -3.08
N ASP A 50 -1.42 -16.30 -4.13
CA ASP A 50 -0.89 -14.94 -4.13
C ASP A 50 -1.64 -14.10 -3.08
N HIS A 51 -0.88 -13.20 -2.44
CA HIS A 51 -1.29 -12.53 -1.19
C HIS A 51 -2.54 -11.65 -1.32
N PHE A 52 -2.82 -11.15 -2.52
CA PHE A 52 -3.92 -10.21 -2.76
C PHE A 52 -4.58 -10.51 -4.11
N ARG A 53 -5.87 -10.86 -4.04
CA ARG A 53 -6.75 -11.00 -5.21
C ARG A 53 -7.62 -9.75 -5.25
N ALA A 54 -7.21 -8.77 -6.06
CA ALA A 54 -8.02 -7.60 -6.39
C ALA A 54 -8.93 -7.91 -7.59
#